data_AF-A0A9X0YGL0-F1
#
_entry.id   AF-A0A9X0YGL0-F1
#
_cell.length_a   1.000
_cell.length_b   1.000
_cell.length_c   1.000
_cell.angle_alpha   90.00
_cell.angle_beta   90.00
_cell.angle_gamma   90.00
#
_symmetry.space_group_name_H-M   'P 1'
#
loop_
_entity.id
_entity.type
_entity.pdbx_description
1 polymer ?
#
loop_
_entity_poly.entity_id
_entity_poly.type
_entity_poly.pdbx_seq_one_letter_code
_entity_poly.pdbx_strand_id
1 'polypeptide(L)'
;PAGVLSVEQELGSGAVVTLCSASPALVLQPFADRLGIRLIGTELEVVDGVLTGKLTGNNCRCENKVLRLEAVYGDLGEYRLRAWGDTRGDRELLAAAQDAHFRHFHAKKKKRARLQR
;
A
#
# COMPACT_ATOMS: atom_id res chain seq x y z
N PRO A 1 -12.95 4.06 9.84
CA PRO A 1 -11.56 4.39 10.23
C PRO A 1 -10.95 5.43 9.29
N ALA A 2 -9.97 6.24 9.72
CA ALA A 2 -9.44 7.36 8.92
C ALA A 2 -8.87 6.92 7.56
N GLY A 3 -8.20 5.76 7.49
CA GLY A 3 -7.68 5.22 6.22
C GLY A 3 -8.79 4.88 5.21
N VAL A 4 -9.91 4.33 5.67
CA VAL A 4 -11.05 4.01 4.78
C VAL A 4 -11.71 5.28 4.24
N LEU A 5 -11.83 6.32 5.06
CA LEU A 5 -12.34 7.63 4.62
C LEU A 5 -11.41 8.27 3.58
N SER A 6 -10.10 8.11 3.74
CA SER A 6 -9.13 8.59 2.74
C SER A 6 -9.31 7.87 1.41
N VAL A 7 -9.56 6.56 1.40
CA VAL A 7 -9.85 5.82 0.15
C VAL A 7 -11.08 6.38 -0.55
N GLU A 8 -12.16 6.62 0.18
CA GLU A 8 -13.39 7.19 -0.36
C GLU A 8 -13.17 8.60 -0.94
N GLN A 9 -12.39 9.45 -0.26
CA GLN A 9 -12.05 10.79 -0.74
C GLN A 9 -11.25 10.74 -2.05
N GLU A 10 -10.27 9.84 -2.13
CA GLU A 10 -9.43 9.68 -3.32
C GLU A 10 -10.28 9.19 -4.51
N LEU A 11 -11.14 8.19 -4.30
CA LEU A 11 -12.10 7.74 -5.31
C LEU A 11 -13.05 8.87 -5.74
N GLY A 12 -13.56 9.67 -4.79
CA GLY A 12 -14.42 10.83 -5.07
C GLY A 12 -13.73 11.93 -5.87
N SER A 13 -12.40 12.03 -5.81
CA SER A 13 -11.61 12.93 -6.66
C SER A 13 -11.40 12.41 -8.10
N GLY A 14 -11.86 11.19 -8.40
CA GLY A 14 -11.64 10.53 -9.68
C GLY A 14 -10.28 9.84 -9.81
N ALA A 15 -9.55 9.62 -8.70
CA ALA A 15 -8.26 8.97 -8.73
C ALA A 15 -8.38 7.45 -8.91
N VAL A 16 -7.38 6.83 -9.54
CA VAL A 16 -7.19 5.37 -9.50
C VAL A 16 -6.54 4.99 -8.18
N VAL A 17 -7.28 4.31 -7.31
CA VAL A 17 -6.79 3.91 -5.98
C VAL A 17 -6.34 2.45 -6.01
N THR A 18 -5.15 2.18 -5.47
CA THR A 18 -4.54 0.84 -5.41
C THR A 18 -4.02 0.53 -4.02
N LEU A 19 -4.40 -0.62 -3.47
CA LEU A 19 -3.73 -1.20 -2.30
C LEU A 19 -2.46 -1.93 -2.77
N CYS A 20 -1.29 -1.41 -2.42
CA CYS A 20 0.02 -2.01 -2.75
C CYS A 20 0.71 -2.54 -1.48
N SER A 21 0.78 -3.86 -1.31
CA SER A 21 1.13 -4.49 -0.02
C SER A 21 2.01 -5.72 -0.14
N ALA A 22 2.92 -5.89 0.83
CA ALA A 22 3.74 -7.08 1.01
C ALA A 22 2.94 -8.31 1.48
N SER A 23 1.70 -8.11 1.94
CA SER A 23 0.84 -9.21 2.37
C SER A 23 0.29 -9.99 1.18
N PRO A 24 -0.12 -11.26 1.38
CA PRO A 24 -0.69 -12.07 0.32
C PRO A 24 -1.91 -11.42 -0.34
N ALA A 25 -1.92 -11.34 -1.67
CA ALA A 25 -3.03 -10.78 -2.44
C ALA A 25 -4.34 -11.53 -2.14
N LEU A 26 -4.28 -12.86 -2.03
CA LEU A 26 -5.41 -13.72 -1.65
C LEU A 26 -6.16 -13.25 -0.40
N VAL A 27 -5.44 -12.75 0.62
CA VAL A 27 -6.04 -12.28 1.88
C VAL A 27 -6.62 -10.87 1.74
N LEU A 28 -6.02 -10.05 0.87
CA LEU A 28 -6.41 -8.65 0.69
C LEU A 28 -7.48 -8.45 -0.37
N GLN A 29 -7.66 -9.39 -1.30
CA GLN A 29 -8.60 -9.28 -2.42
C GLN A 29 -10.03 -8.96 -1.95
N PRO A 30 -10.62 -9.67 -0.95
CA PRO A 30 -11.98 -9.34 -0.50
C PRO A 30 -12.11 -7.92 0.07
N PHE A 31 -11.02 -7.38 0.64
CA PHE A 31 -11.00 -6.01 1.15
C PHE A 31 -10.91 -4.99 0.02
N ALA A 32 -10.06 -5.24 -0.98
CA ALA A 32 -9.96 -4.40 -2.17
C ALA A 32 -11.28 -4.36 -2.96
N ASP A 33 -11.92 -5.52 -3.15
CA ASP A 33 -13.21 -5.65 -3.82
C ASP A 33 -14.29 -4.84 -3.11
N ARG A 34 -14.38 -4.97 -1.77
CA ARG A 34 -15.36 -4.24 -0.97
C ARG A 34 -15.17 -2.73 -1.02
N LEU A 35 -13.93 -2.26 -1.18
CA LEU A 35 -13.62 -0.84 -1.31
C LEU A 35 -13.69 -0.33 -2.75
N GLY A 36 -13.86 -1.21 -3.74
CA GLY A 36 -13.85 -0.83 -5.16
C GLY A 36 -12.50 -0.31 -5.64
N ILE A 37 -11.39 -0.80 -5.06
CA ILE A 37 -10.03 -0.38 -5.39
C ILE A 37 -9.22 -1.52 -6.01
N ARG A 38 -8.14 -1.17 -6.70
CA ARG A 38 -7.22 -2.16 -7.28
C ARG A 38 -6.31 -2.75 -6.19
N LEU A 39 -5.74 -3.93 -6.45
CA LEU A 39 -4.82 -4.61 -5.55
C LEU A 39 -3.55 -5.02 -6.28
N ILE A 40 -2.40 -4.75 -5.65
CA ILE A 40 -1.09 -5.29 -5.99
C ILE A 40 -0.51 -5.87 -4.71
N GLY A 41 -0.64 -7.19 -4.54
CA GLY A 41 -0.17 -7.91 -3.36
C GLY A 41 1.04 -8.80 -3.63
N THR A 42 1.49 -9.52 -2.60
CA THR A 42 2.40 -10.65 -2.79
C THR A 42 1.60 -11.86 -3.30
N GLU A 43 2.05 -12.48 -4.39
CA GLU A 43 1.39 -13.66 -4.94
C GLU A 43 1.94 -14.93 -4.30
N LEU A 44 1.05 -15.86 -3.96
CA LEU A 44 1.40 -17.16 -3.39
C LEU A 44 1.29 -18.22 -4.48
N GLU A 45 2.24 -19.14 -4.51
CA GLU A 45 2.20 -20.25 -5.45
C GLU A 45 1.13 -21.26 -5.02
N VAL A 46 0.27 -21.62 -5.97
CA VAL A 46 -0.78 -22.62 -5.83
C VAL A 46 -0.57 -23.69 -6.88
N VAL A 47 -0.50 -24.94 -6.45
CA VAL A 47 -0.43 -26.13 -7.33
C VAL A 47 -1.59 -27.03 -6.96
N ASP A 48 -2.39 -27.40 -7.96
CA ASP A 48 -3.59 -28.23 -7.79
C ASP A 48 -4.55 -27.74 -6.70
N GLY A 49 -4.71 -26.42 -6.59
CA GLY A 49 -5.57 -25.76 -5.60
C GLY A 49 -4.99 -25.69 -4.18
N VAL A 50 -3.75 -26.15 -3.98
CA VAL A 50 -3.08 -26.16 -2.67
C VAL A 50 -1.94 -25.14 -2.64
N LEU A 51 -1.86 -24.37 -1.55
CA LEU A 51 -0.74 -23.45 -1.30
C LEU A 51 0.54 -24.26 -1.06
N THR A 52 1.59 -23.98 -1.84
CA THR A 52 2.87 -24.68 -1.70
C THR A 52 3.74 -24.13 -0.57
N GLY A 53 3.36 -22.96 -0.03
CA GLY A 53 4.15 -22.18 0.92
C GLY A 53 5.20 -21.28 0.27
N LYS A 54 5.32 -21.28 -1.07
CA LYS A 54 6.21 -20.41 -1.82
C LYS A 54 5.49 -19.18 -2.36
N LEU A 55 6.28 -18.17 -2.73
CA LEU A 55 5.80 -16.99 -3.44
C LEU A 55 5.90 -17.23 -4.95
N THR A 56 4.95 -16.67 -5.71
CA THR A 56 5.12 -16.47 -7.14
C THR A 56 5.84 -15.15 -7.36
N GLY A 57 7.11 -15.22 -7.75
CA GLY A 57 7.99 -14.05 -7.89
C GLY A 57 8.41 -13.45 -6.54
N ASN A 58 8.66 -12.15 -6.53
CA ASN A 58 9.18 -11.45 -5.35
C ASN A 58 8.07 -10.95 -4.42
N ASN A 59 8.39 -10.85 -3.12
CA ASN A 59 7.56 -10.16 -2.15
C ASN A 59 7.33 -8.68 -2.58
N CYS A 60 6.08 -8.21 -2.54
CA CYS A 60 5.69 -6.84 -2.86
C CYS A 60 6.10 -5.84 -1.75
N ARG A 61 7.41 -5.63 -1.63
CA ARG A 61 8.04 -4.84 -0.57
C ARG A 61 9.22 -4.04 -1.11
N CYS A 62 9.45 -2.86 -0.53
CA CYS A 62 10.53 -1.95 -0.93
C CYS A 62 10.43 -1.62 -2.44
N GLU A 63 11.53 -1.71 -3.18
CA GLU A 63 11.58 -1.48 -4.63
C GLU A 63 10.55 -2.30 -5.42
N ASN A 64 10.21 -3.52 -4.98
CA ASN A 64 9.23 -4.35 -5.69
C ASN A 64 7.82 -3.73 -5.67
N LYS A 65 7.51 -2.82 -4.74
CA LYS A 65 6.26 -2.04 -4.82
C LYS A 65 6.26 -1.09 -6.01
N VAL A 66 7.38 -0.40 -6.24
CA VAL A 66 7.56 0.54 -7.36
C VAL A 66 7.52 -0.23 -8.68
N LEU A 67 8.32 -1.28 -8.81
CA LEU A 67 8.37 -2.09 -10.04
C LEU A 67 7.01 -2.70 -10.40
N ARG A 68 6.25 -3.18 -9.41
CA ARG A 68 4.91 -3.73 -9.67
C ARG A 68 3.90 -2.65 -10.05
N LEU A 69 3.99 -1.45 -9.49
CA LEU A 69 3.15 -0.32 -9.89
C LEU A 69 3.48 0.11 -11.32
N GLU A 70 4.76 0.21 -11.66
CA GLU A 70 5.22 0.59 -13.00
C GLU A 70 4.80 -0.44 -14.06
N ALA A 71 4.85 -1.73 -13.74
CA ALA A 71 4.38 -2.79 -14.62
C ALA A 71 2.88 -2.69 -14.97
N VAL A 72 2.08 -2.04 -14.12
CA VAL A 72 0.62 -1.89 -14.31
C VAL A 72 0.26 -0.52 -14.88
N TYR A 73 0.94 0.53 -14.45
CA TYR A 73 0.55 1.92 -14.71
C TYR A 73 1.52 2.69 -15.61
N GLY A 74 2.67 2.12 -15.97
CA GLY A 74 3.74 2.83 -16.67
C GLY A 74 4.59 3.66 -15.70
N ASP A 75 5.36 4.61 -16.24
CA ASP A 75 6.26 5.45 -15.47
C ASP A 75 5.47 6.27 -14.43
N LEU A 76 5.81 6.11 -13.15
CA LEU A 76 5.13 6.79 -12.04
C LEU A 76 5.34 8.32 -12.04
N GLY A 77 6.27 8.83 -12.85
CA GLY A 77 6.52 10.24 -13.07
C GLY A 77 5.56 10.91 -14.07
N GLU A 78 4.82 10.13 -14.86
CA GLU A 78 3.91 10.67 -15.89
C GLU A 78 2.58 11.19 -15.34
N TYR A 79 2.31 10.96 -14.06
CA TYR A 79 1.10 11.38 -13.37
C TYR A 79 1.37 11.77 -11.93
N ARG A 80 0.37 12.38 -11.28
CA ARG A 80 0.48 12.74 -9.85
C ARG A 80 0.24 11.51 -8.99
N LEU A 81 1.30 10.95 -8.42
CA LEU A 81 1.25 9.85 -7.47
C LEU A 81 1.19 10.39 -6.04
N ARG A 82 0.14 9.97 -5.33
CA ARG A 82 -0.01 10.14 -3.87
C ARG A 82 0.16 8.78 -3.21
N ALA A 83 0.98 8.69 -2.17
CA ALA A 83 1.26 7.43 -1.50
C ALA A 83 1.20 7.54 0.02
N TRP A 84 0.62 6.52 0.64
CA TRP A 84 0.55 6.36 2.09
C TRP A 84 1.27 5.08 2.49
N GLY A 85 2.08 5.17 3.54
CA GLY A 85 2.83 4.04 4.08
C GLY A 85 3.29 4.31 5.50
N ASP A 86 3.70 3.28 6.22
CA ASP A 86 4.02 3.39 7.65
C ASP A 86 5.22 2.56 8.10
N THR A 87 5.74 1.73 7.22
CA THR A 87 6.87 0.84 7.48
C THR A 87 8.10 1.21 6.65
N ARG A 88 9.22 0.55 6.94
CA ARG A 88 10.42 0.62 6.08
C ARG A 88 10.12 0.12 4.65
N GLY A 89 9.20 -0.83 4.51
CA GLY A 89 8.89 -1.47 3.23
C GLY A 89 8.19 -0.54 2.22
N ASP A 90 7.83 0.67 2.64
CA ASP A 90 7.15 1.68 1.82
C ASP A 90 8.08 2.80 1.38
N ARG A 91 9.33 2.82 1.83
CA ARG A 91 10.23 3.97 1.64
C ARG A 91 10.44 4.32 0.17
N GLU A 92 10.65 3.32 -0.66
CA GLU A 92 10.91 3.47 -2.09
C GLU A 92 9.65 3.99 -2.82
N LEU A 93 8.47 3.45 -2.48
CA LEU A 93 7.20 3.97 -2.98
C LEU A 93 6.94 5.41 -2.55
N LEU A 94 7.17 5.72 -1.27
CA LEU A 94 7.03 7.08 -0.74
C LEU A 94 8.04 8.05 -1.36
N ALA A 95 9.23 7.58 -1.73
CA ALA A 95 10.22 8.41 -2.42
C ALA A 95 9.86 8.69 -3.89
N ALA A 96 9.17 7.75 -4.55
CA ALA A 96 8.69 7.92 -5.91
C ALA A 96 7.44 8.82 -6.02
N ALA A 97 6.64 8.90 -4.95
CA ALA A 97 5.42 9.70 -4.92
C ALA A 97 5.68 11.19 -4.76
N GLN A 98 4.98 12.03 -5.52
CA GLN A 98 5.10 13.49 -5.37
C GLN A 98 4.32 14.01 -4.16
N ASP A 99 3.31 13.28 -3.68
CA ASP A 99 2.67 13.52 -2.38
C ASP A 99 2.81 12.27 -1.50
N ALA A 100 3.81 12.29 -0.62
CA ALA A 100 4.16 11.18 0.25
C ALA A 100 3.66 11.39 1.68
N HIS A 101 3.00 10.38 2.25
CA HIS A 101 2.36 10.43 3.55
C HIS A 101 2.82 9.30 4.47
N PHE A 102 3.93 9.52 5.19
CA PHE A 102 4.45 8.54 6.14
C PHE A 102 3.71 8.58 7.49
N ARG A 103 3.18 7.43 7.94
CA ARG A 103 2.46 7.25 9.22
C ARG A 103 1.32 8.25 9.44
N HIS A 104 0.68 8.66 8.35
CA HIS A 104 -0.34 9.71 8.35
C HIS A 104 -1.53 9.42 9.28
N PHE A 105 -1.97 8.16 9.33
CA PHE A 105 -3.12 7.75 10.15
C PHE A 105 -2.75 7.37 11.60
N HIS A 106 -1.49 7.49 12.01
CA HIS A 106 -1.07 7.17 13.37
C HIS A 106 -1.44 8.31 14.33
N ALA A 107 -2.04 7.97 15.47
CA ALA A 107 -2.32 8.95 16.52
C ALA A 107 -1.01 9.61 17.00
N LYS A 108 -0.97 10.95 17.06
CA LYS A 108 0.16 11.66 17.66
C LYS A 108 0.27 11.25 19.13
N LYS A 109 1.40 10.64 19.53
CA LYS A 109 1.67 10.38 20.95
C LYS A 109 1.59 11.71 21.70
N LYS A 110 0.64 11.85 22.63
CA LYS A 110 0.63 12.98 23.57
C LYS A 110 1.98 12.99 24.27
N LYS A 111 2.76 14.08 24.15
CA LYS A 111 3.97 14.26 24.95
C LYS A 111 3.54 14.17 26.41
N ARG A 112 3.94 13.10 27.12
CA ARG A 112 3.86 13.10 28.59
C ARG A 112 4.76 14.24 29.05
N ALA A 113 4.16 15.31 29.56
CA ALA A 113 4.91 16.34 30.26
C ALA A 113 5.69 15.62 31.38
N ARG A 114 7.02 15.65 31.31
CA ARG A 114 7.86 15.26 32.43
C ARG A 114 7.52 16.25 33.55
N LEU A 115 6.75 15.80 34.55
CA LEU A 115 6.73 16.48 35.84
C LEU A 115 8.17 16.46 36.34
N GLN A 116 8.80 17.63 36.35
CA GLN A 116 10.04 17.84 37.06
C GLN A 116 9.71 17.65 38.55
N ARG A 117 10.44 16.73 39.20
CA ARG A 117 10.55 16.65 40.65
C ARG A 117 11.85 17.32 41.04
#